data_AF-A0A7S2PHM9-F1
#
_entry.id   AF-A0A7S2PHM9-F1
#
_cell.length_a   1.000
_cell.length_b   1.000
_cell.length_c   1.000
_cell.angle_alpha   90.00
_cell.angle_beta   90.00
_cell.angle_gamma   90.00
#
_symmetry.space_group_name_H-M   'P 1'
#
loop_
_entity.id
_entity.type
_entity.pdbx_description
1 polymer ?
#
loop_
_entity_poly.entity_id
_entity_poly.type
_entity_poly.pdbx_seq_one_letter_code
_entity_poly.pdbx_strand_id
1 'polypeptide(L)'
;MVRVPGEPLDDHLERRERELAAGRASGWPDQDATHEFTAAIVFTRALLVQLVGAMERVAPHVFHRDIHPRNMLVEVSPGKPPRFGLVDFGLAVDAERWRAGEWRERGAAGDCRCWPASAWLYFGCGEDEALDARPRLRAEYQERLDLHAAALTAMEVFARLSPAKPQDAVGQRQGEPPMCRRLASLWNLKRVWEEYWTHATRFWRVVFWAFSSGGDIAELKAACLEVSVHRIIQQCLVAVRSAIHEARRAYANDGAEDVVGESSDSDANAFDHASASAFFGALAALISCGEEQAEPAPAWSQVLAMLDPHCAPGMCKSDGSAHRACGAGGACDSSAHGDAACGGALAVQEGRVG
;
A
#
# COMPACT_ATOMS: atom_id res chain seq x y z
N MET A 1 8.96 18.22 -21.37
CA MET A 1 8.74 17.29 -20.25
C MET A 1 7.73 17.94 -19.32
N VAL A 2 6.52 17.38 -19.20
CA VAL A 2 5.48 17.93 -18.30
C VAL A 2 5.84 17.50 -16.89
N ARG A 3 6.05 18.45 -15.96
CA ARG A 3 6.21 18.12 -14.54
C ARG A 3 4.86 17.67 -13.98
N VAL A 4 4.83 16.51 -13.36
CA VAL A 4 3.68 16.09 -12.55
C VAL A 4 3.68 16.95 -11.28
N PRO A 5 2.56 17.59 -10.91
CA PRO A 5 2.49 18.44 -9.72
C PRO A 5 2.57 17.60 -8.43
N GLY A 6 3.01 18.23 -7.34
CA GLY A 6 3.14 17.62 -6.01
C GLY A 6 4.57 17.56 -5.51
N GLU A 7 4.73 17.23 -4.23
CA GLU A 7 6.01 16.88 -3.60
C GLU A 7 6.08 15.35 -3.38
N PRO A 8 7.27 14.75 -3.25
CA PRO A 8 7.37 13.34 -2.87
C PRO A 8 6.59 13.04 -1.58
N LEU A 9 5.82 11.96 -1.58
CA LEU A 9 4.99 11.57 -0.43
C LEU A 9 5.86 11.29 0.81
N ASP A 10 7.05 10.73 0.63
CA ASP A 10 7.99 10.48 1.73
C ASP A 10 8.39 11.79 2.45
N ASP A 11 8.79 12.83 1.69
CA ASP A 11 9.12 14.15 2.21
C ASP A 11 7.94 14.79 2.96
N HIS A 12 6.73 14.63 2.41
CA HIS A 12 5.51 15.09 3.05
C HIS A 12 5.28 14.42 4.41
N LEU A 13 5.41 13.08 4.47
CA LEU A 13 5.22 12.30 5.70
C LEU A 13 6.27 12.69 6.76
N GLU A 14 7.54 12.84 6.38
CA GLU A 14 8.60 13.27 7.30
C GLU A 14 8.33 14.66 7.90
N ARG A 15 7.78 15.58 7.12
CA ARG A 15 7.40 16.90 7.61
C ARG A 15 6.20 16.80 8.57
N ARG A 16 5.17 16.03 8.22
CA ARG A 16 3.98 15.84 9.07
C ARG A 16 4.32 15.16 10.40
N GLU A 17 5.19 14.16 10.40
CA GLU A 17 5.68 13.51 11.63
C GLU A 17 6.36 14.51 12.57
N ARG A 18 7.23 15.37 12.03
CA ARG A 18 7.90 16.43 12.79
C ARG A 18 6.89 17.45 13.35
N GLU A 19 5.89 17.84 12.57
CA GLU A 19 4.81 18.72 13.04
C GLU A 19 4.00 18.09 14.17
N LEU A 20 3.61 16.81 14.03
CA LEU A 20 2.89 16.06 15.08
C LEU A 20 3.74 15.89 16.35
N ALA A 21 5.04 15.64 16.21
CA ALA A 21 5.95 15.56 17.35
C ALA A 21 6.11 16.92 18.07
N ALA A 22 6.24 18.01 17.31
CA ALA A 22 6.35 19.36 17.85
C ALA A 22 5.06 19.83 18.54
N GLY A 23 3.89 19.54 17.94
CA GLY A 23 2.59 19.85 18.53
C GLY A 23 2.43 19.20 19.91
N ARG A 24 2.77 17.91 20.03
CA ARG A 24 2.75 17.17 21.30
C ARG A 24 3.71 17.75 22.34
N ALA A 25 4.93 18.10 21.95
CA ALA A 25 5.90 18.72 22.85
C ALA A 25 5.45 20.10 23.37
N SER A 26 4.65 20.83 22.58
CA SER A 26 4.12 22.15 22.95
C SER A 26 2.87 22.11 23.83
N GLY A 27 2.43 20.92 24.27
CA GLY A 27 1.24 20.79 25.12
C GLY A 27 -0.06 21.12 24.37
N TRP A 28 -0.14 20.76 23.08
CA TRP A 28 -1.42 20.74 22.38
C TRP A 28 -2.47 20.07 23.25
N PRO A 29 -3.72 20.61 23.30
CA PRO A 29 -4.80 19.96 24.04
C PRO A 29 -4.79 18.50 23.65
N ASP A 30 -4.79 17.61 24.64
CA ASP A 30 -4.68 16.16 24.50
C ASP A 30 -5.59 15.75 23.35
N GLN A 31 -5.02 15.64 22.15
CA GLN A 31 -5.82 15.40 20.97
C GLN A 31 -6.32 13.98 21.18
N ASP A 32 -7.64 13.82 21.18
CA ASP A 32 -8.23 12.49 21.31
C ASP A 32 -7.55 11.61 20.25
N ALA A 33 -6.79 10.60 20.69
CA ALA A 33 -6.07 9.70 19.80
C ALA A 33 -7.00 9.13 18.72
N THR A 34 -8.30 9.05 19.02
CA THR A 34 -9.37 8.70 18.08
C THR A 34 -9.40 9.63 16.88
N HIS A 35 -9.31 10.95 17.10
CA HIS A 35 -9.27 11.94 16.03
C HIS A 35 -7.99 11.84 15.19
N GLU A 36 -6.82 11.69 15.80
CA GLU A 36 -5.56 11.52 15.06
C GLU A 36 -5.56 10.24 14.21
N PHE A 37 -5.99 9.11 14.77
CA PHE A 37 -6.15 7.87 14.00
C PHE A 37 -7.18 8.01 12.89
N THR A 38 -8.30 8.69 13.15
CA THR A 38 -9.33 8.92 12.13
C THR A 38 -8.78 9.76 10.98
N ALA A 39 -8.04 10.83 11.27
CA ALA A 39 -7.36 11.63 10.25
C ALA A 39 -6.35 10.80 9.44
N ALA A 40 -5.56 9.93 10.11
CA ALA A 40 -4.64 9.02 9.44
C ALA A 40 -5.36 8.03 8.51
N ILE A 41 -6.49 7.46 8.94
CA ILE A 41 -7.32 6.56 8.13
C ILE A 41 -7.89 7.29 6.92
N VAL A 42 -8.46 8.49 7.10
CA VAL A 42 -9.04 9.29 6.01
C VAL A 42 -7.99 9.62 4.95
N PHE A 43 -6.80 10.09 5.37
CA PHE A 43 -5.71 10.40 4.46
C PHE A 43 -5.23 9.16 3.70
N THR A 44 -5.03 8.05 4.41
CA THR A 44 -4.57 6.78 3.82
C THR A 44 -5.61 6.17 2.88
N ARG A 45 -6.90 6.27 3.23
CA ARG A 45 -7.98 5.83 2.35
C ARG A 45 -8.01 6.66 1.07
N ALA A 46 -7.84 7.98 1.15
CA ALA A 46 -7.81 8.85 -0.03
C ALA A 46 -6.65 8.49 -0.98
N LEU A 47 -5.48 8.15 -0.43
CA LEU A 47 -4.36 7.59 -1.18
C LEU A 47 -4.75 6.28 -1.87
N LEU A 48 -5.29 5.32 -1.12
CA LEU A 48 -5.57 3.99 -1.64
C LEU A 48 -6.68 4.01 -2.71
N VAL A 49 -7.72 4.82 -2.55
CA VAL A 49 -8.77 5.00 -3.58
C VAL A 49 -8.17 5.50 -4.90
N GLN A 50 -7.29 6.51 -4.85
CA GLN A 50 -6.66 7.06 -6.06
C GLN A 50 -5.66 6.09 -6.68
N LEU A 51 -4.84 5.44 -5.86
CA LEU A 51 -3.84 4.47 -6.33
C LEU A 51 -4.51 3.25 -6.96
N VAL A 52 -5.49 2.64 -6.28
CA VAL A 52 -6.26 1.49 -6.81
C VAL A 52 -6.99 1.88 -8.10
N GLY A 53 -7.63 3.05 -8.16
CA GLY A 53 -8.29 3.53 -9.37
C GLY A 53 -7.35 3.86 -10.53
N ALA A 54 -6.08 4.20 -10.25
CA ALA A 54 -5.05 4.31 -11.26
C ALA A 54 -4.59 2.91 -11.72
N MET A 55 -4.31 2.01 -10.77
CA MET A 55 -3.83 0.66 -11.06
C MET A 55 -4.85 -0.21 -11.79
N GLU A 56 -6.16 -0.07 -11.56
CA GLU A 56 -7.19 -0.76 -12.36
C GLU A 56 -7.04 -0.48 -13.86
N ARG A 57 -6.58 0.73 -14.24
CA ARG A 57 -6.34 1.11 -15.64
C ARG A 57 -4.97 0.71 -16.16
N VAL A 58 -3.97 0.62 -15.28
CA VAL A 58 -2.56 0.37 -15.64
C VAL A 58 -2.22 -1.13 -15.64
N ALA A 59 -2.70 -1.88 -14.63
CA ALA A 59 -2.37 -3.29 -14.39
C ALA A 59 -2.72 -4.28 -15.53
N PRO A 60 -3.70 -3.99 -16.43
CA PRO A 60 -3.88 -4.81 -17.62
C PRO A 60 -2.65 -4.79 -18.54
N HIS A 61 -1.90 -3.69 -18.55
CA HIS A 61 -0.80 -3.43 -19.47
C HIS A 61 0.58 -3.52 -18.82
N VAL A 62 0.71 -3.13 -17.54
CA VAL A 62 2.00 -2.93 -16.90
C VAL A 62 1.98 -3.40 -15.44
N PHE A 63 3.02 -4.10 -15.00
CA PHE A 63 3.37 -4.23 -13.58
C PHE A 63 4.40 -3.14 -13.22
N HIS A 64 4.11 -2.33 -12.21
CA HIS A 64 4.98 -1.23 -11.78
C HIS A 64 6.22 -1.73 -11.03
N ARG A 65 6.04 -2.72 -10.14
CA ARG A 65 7.07 -3.41 -9.33
C ARG A 65 7.82 -2.57 -8.30
N ASP A 66 7.63 -1.25 -8.30
CA ASP A 66 8.30 -0.34 -7.36
C ASP A 66 7.35 0.70 -6.72
N ILE A 67 6.19 0.25 -6.22
CA ILE A 67 5.22 1.12 -5.55
C ILE A 67 5.66 1.33 -4.09
N HIS A 68 6.06 2.56 -3.74
CA HIS A 68 6.42 2.97 -2.38
C HIS A 68 6.35 4.51 -2.25
N PRO A 69 6.37 5.10 -1.04
CA PRO A 69 6.18 6.55 -0.86
C PRO A 69 7.14 7.45 -1.67
N ARG A 70 8.41 7.07 -1.89
CA ARG A 70 9.33 7.88 -2.72
C ARG A 70 8.97 7.93 -4.21
N ASN A 71 8.20 6.97 -4.71
CA ASN A 71 7.70 6.93 -6.09
C ASN A 71 6.25 7.44 -6.18
N MET A 72 5.79 8.15 -5.14
CA MET A 72 4.49 8.79 -5.12
C MET A 72 4.64 10.28 -4.87
N LEU A 73 3.80 11.07 -5.55
CA LEU A 73 3.66 12.50 -5.33
C LEU A 73 2.37 12.78 -4.57
N VAL A 74 2.36 13.82 -3.75
CA VAL A 74 1.18 14.32 -3.06
C VAL A 74 1.03 15.84 -3.25
N GLU A 75 -0.20 16.27 -3.50
CA GLU A 75 -0.62 17.67 -3.52
C GLU A 75 -1.71 17.86 -2.46
N VAL A 76 -1.40 18.61 -1.40
CA VAL A 76 -2.36 18.96 -0.34
C VAL A 76 -2.75 20.42 -0.49
N SER A 77 -4.05 20.67 -0.68
CA SER A 77 -4.62 22.01 -0.79
C SER A 77 -5.66 22.25 0.31
N PRO A 78 -5.70 23.44 0.94
CA PRO A 78 -6.72 23.75 1.95
C PRO A 78 -8.14 23.51 1.43
N GLY A 79 -8.96 22.81 2.22
CA GLY A 79 -10.37 22.54 1.90
C GLY A 79 -10.60 21.55 0.74
N LYS A 80 -9.55 20.89 0.23
CA LYS A 80 -9.67 19.87 -0.83
C LYS A 80 -9.08 18.55 -0.37
N PRO A 81 -9.59 17.40 -0.86
CA PRO A 81 -8.94 16.12 -0.61
C PRO A 81 -7.52 16.11 -1.22
N PRO A 82 -6.56 15.42 -0.58
CA PRO A 82 -5.21 15.29 -1.12
C PRO A 82 -5.25 14.56 -2.47
N ARG A 83 -4.39 14.96 -3.40
CA ARG A 83 -4.24 14.31 -4.71
C ARG A 83 -2.92 13.57 -4.77
N PHE A 84 -2.94 12.36 -5.31
CA PHE A 84 -1.76 11.51 -5.39
C PHE A 84 -1.43 11.15 -6.84
N GLY A 85 -0.15 10.98 -7.12
CA GLY A 85 0.35 10.49 -8.41
C GLY A 85 1.40 9.41 -8.21
N LEU A 86 1.39 8.37 -9.04
CA LEU A 86 2.43 7.37 -9.12
C LEU A 86 3.44 7.79 -10.20
N VAL A 87 4.72 7.73 -9.89
CA VAL A 87 5.82 8.07 -10.79
C VAL A 87 6.86 6.96 -10.81
N ASP A 88 7.85 7.09 -11.71
CA ASP A 88 8.97 6.17 -11.87
C ASP A 88 8.59 4.73 -12.29
N PHE A 89 8.25 4.60 -13.58
CA PHE A 89 8.04 3.31 -14.24
C PHE A 89 9.36 2.67 -14.71
N GLY A 90 10.52 3.05 -14.15
CA GLY A 90 11.83 2.56 -14.59
C GLY A 90 12.02 1.05 -14.41
N LEU A 91 11.31 0.45 -13.45
CA LEU A 91 11.30 -1.00 -13.17
C LEU A 91 10.06 -1.71 -13.71
N ALA A 92 9.20 -0.97 -14.40
CA ALA A 92 7.94 -1.50 -14.87
C ALA A 92 8.14 -2.47 -16.04
N VAL A 93 7.25 -3.46 -16.13
CA VAL A 93 7.32 -4.51 -17.16
C VAL A 93 5.95 -4.69 -17.81
N ASP A 94 5.97 -5.14 -19.07
CA ASP A 94 4.75 -5.47 -19.80
C ASP A 94 4.01 -6.63 -19.11
N ALA A 95 2.71 -6.44 -18.86
CA ALA A 95 1.92 -7.40 -18.09
C ALA A 95 1.57 -8.68 -18.87
N GLU A 96 1.49 -8.62 -20.19
CA GLU A 96 1.26 -9.81 -21.02
C GLU A 96 2.51 -10.70 -21.01
N ARG A 97 3.68 -10.10 -21.26
CA ARG A 97 4.96 -10.84 -21.24
C ARG A 97 5.32 -11.34 -19.85
N TRP A 98 5.06 -10.56 -18.81
CA TRP A 98 5.22 -11.01 -17.43
C TRP A 98 4.39 -12.27 -17.17
N ARG A 99 3.09 -12.26 -17.51
CA ARG A 99 2.22 -13.44 -17.36
C ARG A 99 2.65 -14.62 -18.24
N ALA A 100 3.26 -14.35 -19.40
CA ALA A 100 3.80 -15.37 -20.30
C ALA A 100 5.11 -16.02 -19.78
N GLY A 101 5.71 -15.51 -18.69
CA GLY A 101 6.86 -16.13 -18.03
C GLY A 101 8.08 -15.23 -17.86
N GLU A 102 8.06 -13.99 -18.38
CA GLU A 102 9.22 -13.08 -18.33
C GLU A 102 9.66 -12.75 -16.88
N TRP A 103 8.80 -12.99 -15.90
CA TRP A 103 9.14 -12.86 -14.47
C TRP A 103 10.36 -13.69 -14.05
N ARG A 104 10.66 -14.78 -14.77
CA ARG A 104 11.83 -15.63 -14.51
C ARG A 104 13.15 -14.91 -14.83
N GLU A 105 13.17 -14.11 -15.88
CA GLU A 105 14.42 -13.49 -16.36
C GLU A 105 14.69 -12.13 -15.69
N ARG A 106 13.70 -11.55 -15.03
CA ARG A 106 13.72 -10.14 -14.58
C ARG A 106 14.19 -9.93 -13.15
N GLY A 107 14.49 -11.00 -12.40
CA GLY A 107 14.93 -10.88 -10.99
C GLY A 107 13.83 -10.32 -10.07
N ALA A 108 14.10 -10.25 -8.76
CA ALA A 108 13.35 -9.38 -7.86
C ALA A 108 13.85 -7.93 -8.00
N ALA A 109 12.95 -6.95 -7.99
CA ALA A 109 13.29 -5.54 -8.22
C ALA A 109 12.41 -4.61 -7.38
N GLY A 110 12.84 -3.36 -7.23
CA GLY A 110 12.17 -2.33 -6.44
C GLY A 110 12.63 -2.31 -4.98
N ASP A 111 11.98 -1.48 -4.17
CA ASP A 111 12.27 -1.39 -2.74
C ASP A 111 11.87 -2.67 -2.01
N CYS A 112 12.88 -3.43 -1.58
CA CYS A 112 12.65 -4.72 -0.93
C CYS A 112 11.98 -4.65 0.45
N ARG A 113 11.80 -3.44 1.01
CA ARG A 113 10.91 -3.24 2.18
C ARG A 113 9.44 -3.45 1.83
N CYS A 114 9.08 -3.35 0.55
CA CYS A 114 7.72 -3.58 0.04
C CYS A 114 7.56 -4.95 -0.64
N TRP A 115 8.56 -5.82 -0.58
CA TRP A 115 8.50 -7.14 -1.19
C TRP A 115 7.65 -8.13 -0.38
N PRO A 116 6.78 -8.91 -1.04
CA PRO A 116 6.13 -10.05 -0.40
C PRO A 116 7.13 -11.18 -0.11
N ALA A 117 6.68 -12.18 0.64
CA ALA A 117 7.50 -13.36 0.98
C ALA A 117 8.01 -14.08 -0.29
N SER A 118 7.20 -14.20 -1.33
CA SER A 118 7.60 -14.80 -2.61
C SER A 118 8.76 -14.07 -3.28
N ALA A 119 8.81 -12.74 -3.24
CA ALA A 119 9.89 -11.96 -3.84
C ALA A 119 11.21 -12.11 -3.05
N TRP A 120 11.14 -12.20 -1.72
CA TRP A 120 12.31 -12.53 -0.90
C TRP A 120 12.82 -13.95 -1.14
N LEU A 121 11.93 -14.92 -1.33
CA LEU A 121 12.31 -16.28 -1.70
C LEU A 121 12.97 -16.32 -3.08
N TYR A 122 12.38 -15.61 -4.04
CA TYR A 122 12.92 -15.47 -5.40
C TYR A 122 14.29 -14.81 -5.41
N PHE A 123 14.47 -13.75 -4.61
CA PHE A 123 15.76 -13.08 -4.47
C PHE A 123 16.86 -14.04 -4.00
N GLY A 124 16.57 -14.86 -2.97
CA GLY A 124 17.53 -15.80 -2.40
C GLY A 124 17.84 -16.99 -3.32
N CYS A 125 16.81 -17.61 -3.91
CA CYS A 125 16.97 -18.83 -4.72
C CYS A 125 17.27 -18.57 -6.21
N GLY A 126 16.99 -17.37 -6.73
CA GLY A 126 17.02 -17.11 -8.17
C GLY A 126 15.85 -17.72 -8.94
N GLU A 127 16.06 -17.99 -10.23
CA GLU A 127 15.05 -18.49 -11.18
C GLU A 127 14.55 -19.93 -10.89
N ASP A 128 15.18 -20.58 -9.90
CA ASP A 128 15.13 -22.00 -9.57
C ASP A 128 13.77 -22.52 -9.08
N GLU A 129 13.73 -23.86 -8.98
CA GLU A 129 12.65 -24.74 -8.52
C GLU A 129 11.91 -24.32 -7.23
N ALA A 130 12.43 -23.37 -6.46
CA ALA A 130 11.90 -22.98 -5.15
C ALA A 130 10.49 -22.37 -5.21
N LEU A 131 10.18 -21.53 -6.21
CA LEU A 131 8.80 -21.08 -6.45
C LEU A 131 7.98 -22.17 -7.15
N ASP A 132 8.61 -23.01 -7.96
CA ASP A 132 7.94 -24.07 -8.70
C ASP A 132 7.39 -25.16 -7.77
N ALA A 133 8.13 -25.46 -6.69
CA ALA A 133 7.71 -26.32 -5.60
C ALA A 133 6.65 -25.68 -4.69
N ARG A 134 6.36 -24.37 -4.84
CA ARG A 134 5.45 -23.60 -3.98
C ARG A 134 4.45 -22.80 -4.82
N PRO A 135 3.43 -23.45 -5.41
CA PRO A 135 2.50 -22.80 -6.34
C PRO A 135 1.83 -21.53 -5.80
N ARG A 136 1.57 -21.47 -4.49
CA ARG A 136 0.99 -20.27 -3.84
C ARG A 136 1.95 -19.08 -3.82
N LEU A 137 3.22 -19.31 -3.49
CA LEU A 137 4.23 -18.24 -3.55
C LEU A 137 4.51 -17.84 -5.00
N ARG A 138 4.48 -18.78 -5.94
CA ARG A 138 4.58 -18.45 -7.37
C ARG A 138 3.43 -17.54 -7.81
N ALA A 139 2.19 -17.89 -7.48
CA ALA A 139 1.02 -17.06 -7.78
C ALA A 139 1.12 -15.67 -7.12
N GLU A 140 1.56 -15.60 -5.86
CA GLU A 140 1.84 -14.34 -5.18
C GLU A 140 2.85 -13.48 -5.96
N TYR A 141 3.96 -14.07 -6.41
CA TYR A 141 4.99 -13.35 -7.18
C TYR A 141 4.49 -12.89 -8.56
N GLN A 142 3.67 -13.70 -9.22
CA GLN A 142 3.19 -13.42 -10.56
C GLN A 142 2.09 -12.36 -10.59
N GLU A 143 1.21 -12.37 -9.59
CA GLU A 143 -0.07 -11.63 -9.67
C GLU A 143 -0.19 -10.52 -8.63
N ARG A 144 0.57 -10.59 -7.52
CA ARG A 144 0.28 -9.79 -6.32
C ARG A 144 1.33 -8.75 -5.95
N LEU A 145 2.41 -8.59 -6.72
CA LEU A 145 3.49 -7.65 -6.37
C LEU A 145 2.98 -6.22 -6.14
N ASP A 146 2.30 -5.65 -7.13
CA ASP A 146 1.80 -4.27 -7.04
C ASP A 146 0.67 -4.12 -6.02
N LEU A 147 -0.23 -5.11 -5.92
CA LEU A 147 -1.30 -5.13 -4.91
C LEU A 147 -0.70 -5.09 -3.50
N HIS A 148 0.30 -5.93 -3.24
CA HIS A 148 0.98 -6.02 -1.96
C HIS A 148 1.75 -4.73 -1.65
N ALA A 149 2.54 -4.23 -2.60
CA ALA A 149 3.30 -2.99 -2.45
C ALA A 149 2.40 -1.76 -2.20
N ALA A 150 1.26 -1.67 -2.88
CA ALA A 150 0.26 -0.62 -2.64
C ALA A 150 -0.29 -0.66 -1.21
N ALA A 151 -0.53 -1.84 -0.65
CA ALA A 151 -1.00 -1.98 0.73
C ALA A 151 0.07 -1.67 1.77
N LEU A 152 1.32 -2.09 1.55
CA LEU A 152 2.42 -1.72 2.45
C LEU A 152 2.70 -0.22 2.42
N THR A 153 2.61 0.41 1.24
CA THR A 153 2.67 1.87 1.09
C THR A 153 1.56 2.56 1.91
N ALA A 154 0.33 2.06 1.82
CA ALA A 154 -0.79 2.57 2.62
C ALA A 154 -0.58 2.34 4.13
N MET A 155 -0.07 1.17 4.53
CA MET A 155 0.24 0.88 5.94
C MET A 155 1.35 1.78 6.49
N GLU A 156 2.37 2.09 5.70
CA GLU A 156 3.42 3.03 6.07
C GLU A 156 2.82 4.43 6.32
N VAL A 157 2.01 4.93 5.38
CA VAL A 157 1.32 6.23 5.50
C VAL A 157 0.43 6.27 6.75
N PHE A 158 -0.36 5.22 6.98
CA PHE A 158 -1.21 5.10 8.17
C PHE A 158 -0.37 5.16 9.46
N ALA A 159 0.68 4.36 9.56
CA ALA A 159 1.47 4.25 10.78
C ALA A 159 2.24 5.54 11.09
N ARG A 160 2.77 6.21 10.07
CA ARG A 160 3.51 7.48 10.17
C ARG A 160 2.64 8.67 10.56
N LEU A 161 1.38 8.68 10.12
CA LEU A 161 0.40 9.70 10.49
C LEU A 161 -0.35 9.40 11.80
N SER A 162 -0.22 8.19 12.34
CA SER A 162 -0.91 7.77 13.56
C SER A 162 -0.24 8.31 14.84
N PRO A 163 -1.01 8.51 15.93
CA PRO A 163 -0.46 8.93 17.21
C PRO A 163 0.59 7.94 17.73
N ALA A 164 1.56 8.45 18.49
CA ALA A 164 2.46 7.59 19.27
C ALA A 164 1.67 7.00 20.44
N LYS A 165 2.04 5.78 20.86
CA LYS A 165 1.46 5.22 22.08
C LYS A 165 1.95 6.03 23.28
N PRO A 166 1.07 6.46 24.21
CA PRO A 166 1.50 7.10 25.45
C PRO A 166 2.48 6.20 26.21
N GLN A 167 3.70 6.69 26.47
CA GLN A 167 4.74 5.93 27.18
C GLN A 167 4.42 5.77 28.68
N ASP A 168 3.60 6.66 29.24
CA ASP A 168 3.39 6.81 30.68
C ASP A 168 2.11 6.13 31.23
N ALA A 169 1.43 5.28 30.45
CA ALA A 169 0.32 4.47 30.96
C ALA A 169 0.77 3.31 31.89
N VAL A 170 1.99 3.39 32.45
CA VAL A 170 2.55 2.47 33.44
C VAL A 170 1.86 2.62 34.81
N GLY A 171 1.05 3.67 34.99
CA GLY A 171 0.01 3.69 36.02
C GLY A 171 -1.35 3.79 35.37
N GLN A 172 -2.02 2.66 35.09
CA GLN A 172 -3.47 2.69 34.99
C GLN A 172 -3.97 3.33 36.29
N ARG A 173 -4.40 4.60 36.21
CA ARG A 173 -5.05 5.24 37.35
C ARG A 173 -6.27 4.38 37.64
N GLN A 174 -6.35 3.83 38.85
CA GLN A 174 -7.54 3.12 39.29
C GLN A 174 -8.74 4.05 39.06
N GLY A 175 -9.60 3.70 38.09
CA GLY A 175 -10.78 4.50 37.72
C GLY A 175 -10.81 5.07 36.30
N GLU A 176 -9.75 4.95 35.48
CA GLU A 176 -9.88 5.27 34.05
C GLU A 176 -10.73 4.23 33.33
N PRO A 177 -11.71 4.64 32.50
CA PRO A 177 -12.50 3.70 31.73
C PRO A 177 -11.59 2.88 30.82
N PRO A 178 -11.86 1.57 30.65
CA PRO A 178 -11.06 0.74 29.77
C PRO A 178 -10.99 1.39 28.39
N MET A 179 -9.77 1.54 27.88
CA MET A 179 -9.52 2.09 26.55
C MET A 179 -10.43 1.40 25.53
N CYS A 180 -11.14 2.19 24.72
CA CYS A 180 -12.13 1.61 23.82
C CYS A 180 -11.44 0.59 22.89
N ARG A 181 -12.14 -0.51 22.61
CA ARG A 181 -11.60 -1.65 21.86
C ARG A 181 -11.00 -1.23 20.51
N ARG A 182 -11.59 -0.23 19.86
CA ARG A 182 -11.09 0.39 18.61
C ARG A 182 -9.68 0.93 18.78
N LEU A 183 -9.48 1.85 19.72
CA LEU A 183 -8.15 2.40 19.98
C LEU A 183 -7.12 1.31 20.29
N ALA A 184 -7.50 0.31 21.09
CA ALA A 184 -6.61 -0.81 21.44
C ALA A 184 -6.14 -1.57 20.19
N SER A 185 -7.07 -1.86 19.29
CA SER A 185 -6.77 -2.53 18.02
C SER A 185 -5.88 -1.69 17.10
N LEU A 186 -6.06 -0.36 17.07
CA LEU A 186 -5.27 0.55 16.23
C LEU A 186 -3.82 0.68 16.71
N TRP A 187 -3.61 0.81 18.02
CA TRP A 187 -2.25 0.79 18.57
C TRP A 187 -1.58 -0.58 18.42
N ASN A 188 -2.33 -1.68 18.54
CA ASN A 188 -1.77 -3.00 18.25
C ASN A 188 -1.34 -3.11 16.77
N LEU A 189 -2.19 -2.66 15.84
CA LEU A 189 -1.87 -2.62 14.42
C LEU A 189 -0.59 -1.81 14.14
N LYS A 190 -0.49 -0.60 14.70
CA LYS A 190 0.71 0.25 14.57
C LYS A 190 1.97 -0.45 15.10
N ARG A 191 1.89 -1.06 16.29
CA ARG A 191 3.01 -1.80 16.89
C ARG A 191 3.48 -2.97 16.01
N VAL A 192 2.55 -3.78 15.51
CA VAL A 192 2.87 -4.93 14.65
C VAL A 192 3.46 -4.47 13.32
N TRP A 193 2.96 -3.36 12.77
CA TRP A 193 3.57 -2.72 11.60
C TRP A 193 5.01 -2.27 11.86
N GLU A 194 5.28 -1.59 12.98
CA GLU A 194 6.64 -1.13 13.34
C GLU A 194 7.62 -2.30 13.48
N GLU A 195 7.15 -3.44 13.99
CA GLU A 195 7.92 -4.68 14.07
C GLU A 195 8.27 -5.22 12.67
N TYR A 196 7.27 -5.35 11.79
CA TYR A 196 7.49 -5.70 10.38
C TYR A 196 8.50 -4.75 9.71
N TRP A 197 8.28 -3.44 9.85
CA TRP A 197 9.09 -2.41 9.21
C TRP A 197 10.54 -2.43 9.70
N THR A 198 10.76 -2.73 10.98
CA THR A 198 12.10 -2.92 11.56
C THR A 198 12.82 -4.08 10.89
N HIS A 199 12.16 -5.23 10.73
CA HIS A 199 12.74 -6.39 10.04
C HIS A 199 13.00 -6.10 8.56
N ALA A 200 12.01 -5.59 7.84
CA ALA A 200 12.10 -5.26 6.42
C ALA A 200 13.24 -4.25 6.17
N THR A 201 13.33 -3.19 6.97
CA THR A 201 14.40 -2.18 6.87
C THR A 201 15.77 -2.78 7.18
N ARG A 202 15.88 -3.68 8.17
CA ARG A 202 17.15 -4.37 8.47
C ARG A 202 17.63 -5.16 7.25
N PHE A 203 16.78 -5.96 6.63
CA PHE A 203 17.16 -6.75 5.45
C PHE A 203 17.47 -5.85 4.25
N TRP A 204 16.66 -4.80 4.03
CA TRP A 204 16.92 -3.79 3.01
C TRP A 204 18.29 -3.13 3.16
N ARG A 205 18.70 -2.77 4.38
CA ARG A 205 20.03 -2.18 4.62
C ARG A 205 21.17 -3.12 4.20
N VAL A 206 21.03 -4.42 4.48
CA VAL A 206 22.03 -5.42 4.09
C VAL A 206 22.10 -5.52 2.56
N VAL A 207 20.95 -5.62 1.89
CA VAL A 207 20.87 -5.65 0.42
C VAL A 207 21.46 -4.38 -0.18
N PHE A 208 21.01 -3.21 0.26
CA PHE A 208 21.48 -1.92 -0.21
C PHE A 208 23.00 -1.76 -0.04
N TRP A 209 23.55 -2.16 1.10
CA TRP A 209 24.97 -2.06 1.38
C TRP A 209 25.81 -2.95 0.46
N ALA A 210 25.38 -4.18 0.20
CA ALA A 210 26.07 -5.08 -0.73
C ALA A 210 26.11 -4.50 -2.14
N PHE A 211 24.98 -3.99 -2.66
CA PHE A 211 24.95 -3.35 -3.98
C PHE A 211 25.78 -2.07 -4.04
N SER A 212 25.72 -1.23 -3.00
CA SER A 212 26.41 0.07 -2.99
C SER A 212 27.93 -0.05 -2.81
N SER A 213 28.39 -1.13 -2.17
CA SER A 213 29.81 -1.34 -1.87
C SER A 213 30.50 -2.32 -2.83
N GLY A 214 29.79 -2.82 -3.85
CA GLY A 214 30.29 -3.85 -4.76
C GLY A 214 30.55 -5.20 -4.07
N GLY A 215 29.76 -5.53 -3.05
CA GLY A 215 29.83 -6.80 -2.33
C GLY A 215 29.39 -8.00 -3.17
N ASP A 216 29.72 -9.20 -2.72
CA ASP A 216 29.35 -10.45 -3.39
C ASP A 216 27.82 -10.70 -3.25
N ILE A 217 27.11 -10.58 -4.38
CA ILE A 217 25.65 -10.78 -4.43
C ILE A 217 25.29 -12.26 -4.18
N ALA A 218 26.13 -13.20 -4.61
CA ALA A 218 25.88 -14.63 -4.40
C ALA A 218 26.00 -14.99 -2.91
N GLU A 219 27.01 -14.44 -2.22
CA GLU A 219 27.16 -14.58 -0.77
C GLU A 219 25.95 -13.98 -0.03
N LEU A 220 25.51 -12.79 -0.43
CA LEU A 220 24.31 -12.16 0.15
C LEU A 220 23.06 -13.03 -0.02
N LYS A 221 22.81 -13.55 -1.23
CA LYS A 221 21.66 -14.42 -1.50
C LYS A 221 21.70 -15.68 -0.64
N ALA A 222 22.87 -16.32 -0.54
CA ALA A 222 23.08 -17.48 0.32
C ALA A 222 22.79 -17.15 1.80
N ALA A 223 23.28 -16.02 2.30
CA ALA A 223 23.01 -15.57 3.67
C ALA A 223 21.52 -15.30 3.92
N CYS A 224 20.81 -14.70 2.95
CA CYS A 224 19.36 -14.50 3.04
C CYS A 224 18.58 -15.82 3.08
N LEU A 225 19.03 -16.85 2.35
CA LEU A 225 18.44 -18.18 2.40
C LEU A 225 18.73 -18.90 3.72
N GLU A 226 19.96 -18.82 4.22
CA GLU A 226 20.37 -19.44 5.47
C GLU A 226 19.50 -18.96 6.65
N VAL A 227 19.25 -17.66 6.74
CA VAL A 227 18.37 -17.09 7.78
C VAL A 227 16.89 -17.12 7.41
N SER A 228 16.55 -17.67 6.24
CA SER A 228 15.18 -17.79 5.74
C SER A 228 14.39 -16.47 5.80
N VAL A 229 14.96 -15.38 5.25
CA VAL A 229 14.35 -14.03 5.29
C VAL A 229 12.88 -14.05 4.87
N HIS A 230 12.54 -14.80 3.81
CA HIS A 230 11.17 -14.96 3.32
C HIS A 230 10.18 -15.47 4.39
N ARG A 231 10.61 -16.37 5.29
CA ARG A 231 9.76 -16.88 6.40
C ARG A 231 9.57 -15.85 7.50
N ILE A 232 10.61 -15.09 7.85
CA ILE A 232 10.53 -14.01 8.84
C ILE A 232 9.54 -12.94 8.34
N ILE A 233 9.69 -12.52 7.09
CA ILE A 233 8.79 -11.57 6.43
C ILE A 233 7.37 -12.13 6.36
N GLN A 234 7.19 -13.40 5.98
CA GLN A 234 5.88 -14.06 5.96
C GLN A 234 5.19 -14.00 7.34
N GLN A 235 5.89 -14.37 8.41
CA GLN A 235 5.35 -14.35 9.79
C GLN A 235 4.94 -12.94 10.21
N CYS A 236 5.77 -11.94 9.91
CA CYS A 236 5.44 -10.54 10.20
C CYS A 236 4.18 -10.10 9.42
N LEU A 237 4.06 -10.46 8.14
CA LEU A 237 2.89 -10.13 7.32
C LEU A 237 1.61 -10.81 7.81
N VAL A 238 1.69 -12.05 8.29
CA VAL A 238 0.56 -12.76 8.95
C VAL A 238 0.11 -12.01 10.21
N ALA A 239 1.05 -11.55 11.02
CA ALA A 239 0.75 -10.74 12.21
C ALA A 239 0.09 -9.41 11.83
N VAL A 240 0.62 -8.69 10.83
CA VAL A 240 0.05 -7.44 10.31
C VAL A 240 -1.39 -7.68 9.85
N ARG A 241 -1.64 -8.70 9.02
CA ARG A 241 -2.98 -9.01 8.52
C ARG A 241 -3.95 -9.38 9.64
N SER A 242 -3.49 -10.12 10.64
CA SER A 242 -4.30 -10.46 11.82
C SER A 242 -4.72 -9.21 12.60
N ALA A 243 -3.79 -8.27 12.81
CA ALA A 243 -4.07 -7.00 13.47
C ALA A 243 -5.03 -6.11 12.64
N ILE A 244 -4.92 -6.12 11.31
CA ILE A 244 -5.89 -5.43 10.42
C ILE A 244 -7.29 -6.03 10.58
N HIS A 245 -7.41 -7.36 10.64
CA HIS A 245 -8.71 -8.01 10.89
C HIS A 245 -9.29 -7.68 12.26
N GLU A 246 -8.46 -7.54 13.30
CA GLU A 246 -8.89 -7.07 14.61
C GLU A 246 -9.43 -5.64 14.57
N ALA A 247 -8.70 -4.72 13.92
CA ALA A 247 -9.14 -3.33 13.74
C ALA A 247 -10.47 -3.26 12.98
N ARG A 248 -10.58 -4.02 11.88
CA ARG A 248 -11.83 -4.14 11.11
C ARG A 248 -13.01 -4.58 11.98
N ARG A 249 -12.83 -5.62 12.81
CA ARG A 249 -13.86 -6.13 13.72
C ARG A 249 -14.23 -5.12 14.80
N ALA A 250 -13.27 -4.37 15.33
CA ALA A 250 -13.55 -3.33 16.31
C ALA A 250 -14.45 -2.21 15.73
N TYR A 251 -14.20 -1.77 14.49
CA TYR A 251 -15.07 -0.81 13.83
C TYR A 251 -16.45 -1.36 13.47
N ALA A 252 -16.55 -2.65 13.10
CA ALA A 252 -17.82 -3.27 12.73
C ALA A 252 -18.76 -3.49 13.94
N ASN A 253 -18.21 -3.80 15.12
CA ASN A 253 -19.02 -4.11 16.30
C ASN A 253 -19.53 -2.85 17.01
N ASP A 254 -18.70 -1.79 17.10
CA ASP A 254 -19.08 -0.56 17.81
C ASP A 254 -20.28 0.16 17.15
N GLY A 255 -20.46 0.02 15.83
CA GLY A 255 -21.62 0.61 15.13
C GLY A 255 -22.97 -0.03 15.48
N ALA A 256 -23.00 -1.17 16.16
CA ALA A 256 -24.25 -1.84 16.55
C ALA A 256 -24.79 -1.39 17.91
N GLU A 257 -23.94 -0.83 18.78
CA GLU A 257 -24.32 -0.48 20.16
C GLU A 257 -24.87 0.96 20.29
N ASP A 258 -24.46 1.88 19.40
CA ASP A 258 -24.85 3.31 19.47
C ASP A 258 -26.26 3.63 18.95
N VAL A 259 -26.99 2.66 18.37
CA VAL A 259 -28.31 2.91 17.75
C VAL A 259 -29.45 3.12 18.78
N VAL A 260 -29.19 2.93 20.08
CA VAL A 260 -30.24 2.95 21.12
C VAL A 260 -30.38 4.32 21.83
N GLY A 261 -29.59 5.33 21.45
CA GLY A 261 -29.68 6.69 22.02
C GLY A 261 -30.04 7.75 20.98
N GLU A 262 -31.29 8.23 20.98
CA GLU A 262 -31.73 9.38 20.18
C GLU A 262 -31.05 10.68 20.67
N SER A 263 -29.85 11.00 20.20
CA SER A 263 -29.29 12.36 20.29
C SER A 263 -29.20 12.97 18.89
N SER A 264 -30.02 13.99 18.65
CA SER A 264 -30.27 14.55 17.31
C SER A 264 -29.31 15.67 16.90
N ASP A 265 -28.10 15.75 17.45
CA ASP A 265 -27.17 16.82 17.10
C ASP A 265 -26.11 16.33 16.10
N SER A 266 -26.25 16.90 14.91
CA SER A 266 -25.63 16.60 13.64
C SER A 266 -24.16 17.02 13.57
N ASP A 267 -23.24 16.11 13.88
CA ASP A 267 -21.84 16.28 13.48
C ASP A 267 -21.55 15.53 12.18
N ALA A 268 -21.63 16.28 11.08
CA ALA A 268 -21.27 15.88 9.72
C ALA A 268 -19.78 15.53 9.51
N ASN A 269 -19.02 15.32 10.60
CA ASN A 269 -17.58 15.00 10.58
C ASN A 269 -17.24 13.62 11.14
N ALA A 270 -18.23 12.82 11.55
CA ALA A 270 -17.99 11.44 11.93
C ALA A 270 -17.68 10.61 10.68
N PHE A 271 -16.39 10.45 10.36
CA PHE A 271 -15.96 9.43 9.42
C PHE A 271 -16.60 8.09 9.84
N ASP A 272 -17.50 7.60 8.99
CA ASP A 272 -18.39 6.51 9.36
C ASP A 272 -17.61 5.21 9.65
N HIS A 273 -18.03 4.51 10.70
CA HIS A 273 -17.47 3.24 11.12
C HIS A 273 -17.47 2.20 9.99
N ALA A 274 -18.49 2.20 9.13
CA ALA A 274 -18.54 1.30 7.98
C ALA A 274 -17.42 1.61 6.98
N SER A 275 -17.12 2.89 6.75
CA SER A 275 -16.02 3.33 5.88
C SER A 275 -14.65 2.91 6.43
N ALA A 276 -14.45 3.01 7.75
CA ALA A 276 -13.25 2.51 8.42
C ALA A 276 -13.11 0.98 8.30
N SER A 277 -14.19 0.24 8.55
CA SER A 277 -14.22 -1.21 8.43
C SER A 277 -13.91 -1.67 7.01
N ALA A 278 -14.48 -0.99 6.01
CA ALA A 278 -14.24 -1.25 4.61
C ALA A 278 -12.79 -0.98 4.19
N PHE A 279 -12.19 0.11 4.69
CA PHE A 279 -10.77 0.43 4.52
C PHE A 279 -9.86 -0.69 5.03
N PHE A 280 -10.06 -1.17 6.27
CA PHE A 280 -9.27 -2.29 6.79
C PHE A 280 -9.54 -3.60 6.03
N GLY A 281 -10.77 -3.80 5.56
CA GLY A 281 -11.11 -4.90 4.67
C GLY A 281 -10.27 -4.91 3.39
N ALA A 282 -10.16 -3.75 2.72
CA ALA A 282 -9.39 -3.58 1.50
C ALA A 282 -7.89 -3.79 1.72
N LEU A 283 -7.32 -3.24 2.80
CA LEU A 283 -5.92 -3.48 3.16
C LEU A 283 -5.63 -4.97 3.36
N ALA A 284 -6.47 -5.68 4.10
CA ALA A 284 -6.29 -7.12 4.32
C ALA A 284 -6.41 -7.96 3.04
N ALA A 285 -7.22 -7.52 2.07
CA ALA A 285 -7.36 -8.20 0.78
C ALA A 285 -6.12 -8.05 -0.10
N LEU A 286 -5.48 -6.88 -0.04
CA LEU A 286 -4.27 -6.55 -0.81
C LEU A 286 -3.01 -7.21 -0.24
N ILE A 287 -2.83 -7.21 1.09
CA ILE A 287 -1.63 -7.79 1.73
C ILE A 287 -1.62 -9.30 1.56
N SER A 288 -0.69 -9.75 0.72
CA SER A 288 -0.33 -11.16 0.60
C SER A 288 0.54 -11.65 1.76
N CYS A 289 0.25 -12.85 2.28
CA CYS A 289 0.96 -13.47 3.41
C CYS A 289 1.59 -14.83 3.01
N GLY A 290 1.94 -14.99 1.74
CA GLY A 290 2.55 -16.19 1.20
C GLY A 290 1.62 -17.41 1.18
N GLU A 291 2.11 -18.54 1.69
CA GLU A 291 1.48 -19.87 1.56
C GLU A 291 0.12 -19.99 2.26
N GLU A 292 -0.20 -19.10 3.20
CA GLU A 292 -1.43 -19.20 4.01
C GLU A 292 -2.67 -18.66 3.29
N GLN A 293 -2.50 -17.92 2.19
CA GLN A 293 -3.63 -17.34 1.48
C GLN A 293 -4.31 -18.37 0.58
N ALA A 294 -5.54 -18.74 0.93
CA ALA A 294 -6.37 -19.64 0.13
C ALA A 294 -7.04 -18.95 -1.06
N GLU A 295 -7.32 -17.65 -0.93
CA GLU A 295 -8.08 -16.87 -1.91
C GLU A 295 -7.19 -16.35 -3.06
N PRO A 296 -7.71 -16.26 -4.29
CA PRO A 296 -7.00 -15.67 -5.42
C PRO A 296 -6.67 -14.18 -5.18
N ALA A 297 -5.81 -13.62 -6.04
CA ALA A 297 -5.58 -12.19 -6.08
C ALA A 297 -6.89 -11.43 -6.32
N PRO A 298 -7.25 -10.43 -5.49
CA PRO A 298 -8.41 -9.59 -5.80
C PRO A 298 -8.10 -8.75 -7.04
N ALA A 299 -9.11 -8.55 -7.88
CA ALA A 299 -9.02 -7.55 -8.95
C ALA A 299 -8.98 -6.13 -8.34
N TRP A 300 -8.33 -5.16 -8.98
CA TRP A 300 -8.30 -3.79 -8.46
C TRP A 300 -9.71 -3.18 -8.37
N SER A 301 -10.62 -3.48 -9.32
CA SER A 301 -12.03 -3.10 -9.24
C SER A 301 -12.75 -3.66 -8.01
N GLN A 302 -12.44 -4.89 -7.58
CA GLN A 302 -13.02 -5.44 -6.35
C GLN A 302 -12.56 -4.65 -5.13
N VAL A 303 -11.26 -4.33 -5.06
CA VAL A 303 -10.70 -3.49 -3.99
C VAL A 303 -11.30 -2.09 -4.01
N LEU A 304 -11.48 -1.51 -5.20
CA LEU A 304 -12.10 -0.19 -5.35
C LEU A 304 -13.55 -0.19 -4.86
N ALA A 305 -14.33 -1.22 -5.20
CA ALA A 305 -15.71 -1.37 -4.74
C ALA A 305 -15.81 -1.56 -3.22
N MET A 306 -14.80 -2.17 -2.58
CA MET A 306 -14.72 -2.21 -1.11
C MET A 306 -14.46 -0.82 -0.54
N LEU A 307 -13.55 -0.05 -1.14
CA LEU A 307 -13.17 1.27 -0.63
C LEU A 307 -14.27 2.30 -0.86
N ASP A 308 -14.91 2.28 -2.01
CA ASP A 308 -15.96 3.22 -2.41
C ASP A 308 -17.18 2.46 -2.97
N PRO A 309 -18.14 2.09 -2.11
CA PRO A 309 -19.34 1.36 -2.52
C PRO A 309 -20.19 2.13 -3.55
N HIS A 310 -20.09 3.47 -3.57
CA HIS A 310 -20.83 4.30 -4.51
C HIS A 310 -20.25 4.27 -5.93
N CYS A 311 -18.98 3.85 -6.07
CA CYS A 311 -18.32 3.68 -7.37
C CYS A 311 -18.52 2.28 -7.99
N ALA A 312 -19.34 1.39 -7.40
CA ALA A 312 -19.52 0.05 -7.92
C ALA A 312 -20.14 0.06 -9.34
N PRO A 313 -19.48 -0.51 -10.36
CA PRO A 313 -19.96 -0.53 -11.74
C PRO A 313 -21.22 -1.41 -11.83
N GLY A 314 -22.39 -0.78 -11.91
CA GLY A 314 -23.67 -1.48 -12.03
C GLY A 314 -24.87 -0.81 -11.34
N MET A 315 -24.65 0.20 -10.50
CA MET A 315 -25.75 0.95 -9.84
C MET A 315 -26.13 2.28 -10.49
N CYS A 316 -25.49 2.66 -11.62
CA CYS A 316 -26.11 3.61 -12.54
C CYS A 316 -27.32 2.93 -13.17
N LYS A 317 -28.45 2.93 -12.44
CA LYS A 317 -29.77 2.72 -13.05
C LYS A 317 -29.80 3.63 -14.25
N SER A 318 -29.96 3.05 -15.42
CA SER A 318 -30.30 3.76 -16.63
C SER A 318 -31.67 4.39 -16.43
N ASP A 319 -31.73 5.50 -15.70
CA ASP A 319 -32.82 6.44 -15.78
C ASP A 319 -32.72 7.03 -17.17
N GLY A 320 -33.40 6.36 -18.10
CA GLY A 320 -33.62 6.79 -19.46
C GLY A 320 -34.42 8.09 -19.45
N SER A 321 -33.74 9.19 -19.18
CA SER A 321 -34.22 10.52 -19.54
C SER A 321 -33.43 10.97 -20.76
N ALA A 322 -34.05 10.72 -21.91
CA ALA A 322 -33.58 11.18 -23.20
C ALA A 322 -33.54 12.71 -23.22
N HIS A 323 -32.35 13.30 -23.05
CA HIS A 323 -32.12 14.68 -23.46
C HIS A 323 -31.45 14.74 -24.83
N ARG A 324 -32.15 15.45 -25.72
CA ARG A 324 -31.90 15.66 -27.13
C ARG A 324 -30.56 16.32 -27.43
N ALA A 325 -30.08 15.95 -28.60
CA ALA A 325 -29.07 16.56 -29.44
C ALA A 325 -29.07 18.11 -29.52
N CYS A 326 -27.86 18.65 -29.53
CA CYS A 326 -27.31 19.72 -30.38
C CYS A 326 -25.78 19.51 -30.31
N GLY A 327 -24.96 19.40 -31.35
CA GLY A 327 -25.05 19.80 -32.75
C GLY A 327 -23.82 20.65 -33.09
N ALA A 328 -23.06 20.24 -34.12
CA ALA A 328 -21.89 20.88 -34.74
C ALA A 328 -20.56 20.83 -33.95
N GLY A 329 -19.39 20.54 -34.54
CA GLY A 329 -18.96 20.45 -35.93
C GLY A 329 -17.50 20.92 -35.98
N GLY A 330 -16.58 20.14 -36.54
CA GLY A 330 -15.18 20.54 -36.64
C GLY A 330 -14.24 19.40 -37.02
N ALA A 331 -14.18 19.10 -38.31
CA ALA A 331 -13.12 18.32 -38.93
C ALA A 331 -11.83 19.14 -39.03
N CYS A 332 -10.67 18.54 -38.74
CA CYS A 332 -9.35 19.03 -39.14
C CYS A 332 -8.42 17.83 -39.35
N ASP A 333 -7.58 17.96 -40.37
CA ASP A 333 -6.85 16.94 -41.10
C ASP A 333 -5.69 16.23 -40.37
N SER A 334 -5.45 15.04 -40.89
CA SER A 334 -4.24 14.22 -40.88
C SER A 334 -2.97 14.90 -41.42
N SER A 335 -1.84 14.70 -40.73
CA SER A 335 -0.56 14.35 -41.38
C SER A 335 0.57 13.97 -40.38
N ALA A 336 1.06 12.74 -40.55
CA ALA A 336 2.46 12.33 -40.70
C ALA A 336 3.54 12.52 -39.60
N HIS A 337 4.23 11.39 -39.39
CA HIS A 337 5.65 11.17 -39.08
C HIS A 337 6.15 11.24 -37.62
N GLY A 338 6.79 10.12 -37.22
CA GLY A 338 7.82 10.12 -36.19
C GLY A 338 7.98 8.81 -35.43
N ASP A 339 8.44 7.76 -36.10
CA ASP A 339 9.05 6.60 -35.42
C ASP A 339 10.26 7.08 -34.60
N ALA A 340 10.25 6.85 -33.29
CA ALA A 340 11.42 6.96 -32.43
C ALA A 340 11.35 5.88 -31.35
N ALA A 341 12.04 4.78 -31.62
CA ALA A 341 12.37 3.75 -30.65
C ALA A 341 13.36 4.33 -29.62
N CYS A 342 12.99 4.31 -28.34
CA CYS A 342 13.95 4.42 -27.24
C CYS A 342 13.86 3.14 -26.41
N GLY A 343 14.68 2.16 -26.79
CA GLY A 343 15.06 1.05 -25.93
C GLY A 343 16.11 1.54 -24.93
N GLY A 344 15.88 1.26 -23.65
CA GLY A 344 16.82 1.51 -22.56
C GLY A 344 16.71 0.38 -21.54
N ALA A 345 16.96 -0.84 -21.98
CA ALA A 345 17.17 -1.97 -21.07
C ALA A 345 18.57 -1.84 -20.47
N LEU A 346 18.65 -1.58 -19.17
CA LEU A 346 19.85 -1.84 -18.37
C LEU A 346 19.96 -3.36 -18.21
N ALA A 347 20.53 -4.01 -19.23
CA ALA A 347 21.06 -5.35 -19.11
C ALA A 347 22.37 -5.26 -18.32
N VAL A 348 22.38 -5.81 -17.11
CA VAL A 348 23.62 -6.14 -16.40
C VAL A 348 24.25 -7.28 -17.19
N GLN A 349 25.25 -6.95 -17.99
CA GLN A 349 26.00 -7.90 -18.79
C GLN A 349 26.96 -8.65 -17.86
N GLU A 350 26.65 -9.90 -17.53
CA GLU A 350 27.59 -10.81 -16.88
C GLU A 350 28.78 -11.06 -17.82
N GLY A 351 29.93 -10.48 -17.47
CA GLY A 351 31.19 -10.73 -18.14
C GLY A 351 31.72 -12.11 -17.80
N ARG A 352 31.58 -13.06 -18.75
CA ARG A 352 32.45 -14.24 -18.84
C ARG A 352 33.88 -13.78 -19.15
N VAL A 353 34.82 -14.10 -18.27
CA VAL A 353 36.25 -14.19 -18.62
C VAL A 353 36.75 -15.53 -18.10
N GLY A 354 37.38 -16.28 -19.01
CA GLY A 354 37.97 -17.60 -18.73
C GLY A 354 39.42 -17.54 -18.27
#